data_AF-A0A0F9ACT2-F1
#
_entry.id   AF-A0A0F9ACT2-F1
#
_cell.length_a   1.000
_cell.length_b   1.000
_cell.length_c   1.000
_cell.angle_alpha   90.00
_cell.angle_beta   90.00
_cell.angle_gamma   90.00
#
_symmetry.space_group_name_H-M   'P 1'
#
loop_
_entity.id
_entity.type
_entity.pdbx_description
1 polymer ?
#
loop_
_entity_poly.entity_id
_entity_poly.type
_entity_poly.pdbx_seq_one_letter_code
_entity_poly.pdbx_strand_id
1 'polypeptide(L)'
;MLRSSPSSLPSLPIDVGKKDKFLENKISIRVKRAQKILGTKISENEMIDIFERLDFKILEKNEDAILVQVPSYRNDISHEIDLIEEIARIYGYNNITKVKPAYRSSNAPTSEEYLFEREIKSYLRSCSLQEIKTCDLISPKLSEIALLNLDKDSLVSVKHFKSIDQSILRATLLPSLLEVVKFNHDHKNFDILSYEISKVHFKNKDEYIERPTLSLIMSGKRNPHLWDKSNFDVNFYDLKGILENVLSAVLDKKYKLFCLDVVNKNNSNYFKVNISKIKQLESAFNKLPKIDIIIHLAADSRTNAPWKSILNKNIIVVIKTIENKIKYSL
;
A
#
# COMPACT_ATOMS: atom_id res chain seq x y z
N MET A 1 -79.98 -8.30 -10.78
CA MET A 1 -78.50 -8.28 -10.73
C MET A 1 -78.08 -7.39 -9.57
N LEU A 2 -77.59 -8.00 -8.49
CA LEU A 2 -77.18 -7.31 -7.27
C LEU A 2 -75.97 -6.41 -7.55
N ARG A 3 -76.13 -5.10 -7.44
CA ARG A 3 -75.01 -4.16 -7.29
C ARG A 3 -74.69 -4.11 -5.80
N SER A 4 -73.61 -4.79 -5.40
CA SER A 4 -73.03 -4.61 -4.06
C SER A 4 -72.47 -3.20 -3.95
N SER A 5 -72.99 -2.43 -2.99
CA SER A 5 -72.46 -1.14 -2.57
C SER A 5 -70.96 -1.23 -2.27
N PRO A 6 -70.16 -0.16 -2.48
CA PRO A 6 -68.76 -0.17 -2.07
C PRO A 6 -68.74 -0.30 -0.54
N SER A 7 -68.27 -1.45 -0.05
CA SER A 7 -68.03 -1.67 1.36
C SER A 7 -67.12 -0.55 1.86
N SER A 8 -67.59 0.20 2.86
CA SER A 8 -66.87 1.29 3.49
C SER A 8 -65.45 0.83 3.86
N LEU A 9 -64.43 1.46 3.27
CA LEU A 9 -63.07 1.29 3.74
C LEU A 9 -63.05 1.59 5.26
N PRO A 10 -62.31 0.80 6.06
CA PRO A 10 -62.21 1.03 7.50
C PRO A 10 -61.70 2.46 7.74
N SER A 11 -62.37 3.20 8.64
CA SER A 11 -62.03 4.57 9.01
C SER A 11 -60.73 4.68 9.81
N LEU A 12 -60.18 3.54 10.25
CA LEU A 12 -58.98 3.42 11.06
C LEU A 12 -57.97 2.48 10.38
N PRO A 13 -56.66 2.77 10.51
CA PRO A 13 -55.62 1.91 9.97
C PRO A 13 -55.68 0.53 10.64
N ILE A 14 -55.59 -0.52 9.81
CA ILE A 14 -55.46 -1.90 10.27
C ILE A 14 -53.96 -2.20 10.38
N ASP A 15 -53.46 -2.35 11.61
CA ASP A 15 -52.09 -2.80 11.89
C ASP A 15 -52.06 -4.34 11.95
N VAL A 16 -51.33 -4.95 11.03
CA VAL A 16 -51.14 -6.41 10.91
C VAL A 16 -49.83 -6.89 11.54
N GLY A 17 -49.04 -5.99 12.12
CA GLY A 17 -47.80 -6.31 12.81
C GLY A 17 -48.04 -7.01 14.15
N LYS A 18 -47.03 -7.75 14.63
CA LYS A 18 -47.00 -8.13 16.06
C LYS A 18 -46.98 -6.84 16.87
N LYS A 19 -47.89 -6.73 17.85
CA LYS A 19 -47.87 -5.65 18.85
C LYS A 19 -46.67 -5.83 19.79
N ASP A 20 -45.47 -5.70 19.26
CA ASP A 20 -44.28 -5.58 20.09
C ASP A 20 -44.40 -4.23 20.80
N LYS A 21 -44.24 -4.26 22.12
CA LYS A 21 -44.31 -3.05 22.94
C LYS A 21 -43.18 -2.13 22.49
N PHE A 22 -43.51 -0.94 21.99
CA PHE A 22 -42.50 0.06 21.68
C PHE A 22 -41.65 0.32 22.92
N LEU A 23 -40.38 -0.02 22.85
CA LEU A 23 -39.43 0.22 23.92
C LEU A 23 -38.83 1.60 23.70
N GLU A 24 -39.16 2.52 24.61
CA GLU A 24 -38.53 3.83 24.64
C GLU A 24 -37.02 3.67 24.80
N ASN A 25 -36.26 4.29 23.91
CA ASN A 25 -34.82 4.29 23.99
C ASN A 25 -34.37 5.29 25.06
N LYS A 26 -33.91 4.78 26.20
CA LYS A 26 -33.49 5.56 27.36
C LYS A 26 -32.00 5.37 27.58
N ILE A 27 -31.26 6.46 27.49
CA ILE A 27 -29.80 6.45 27.58
C ILE A 27 -29.39 7.39 28.71
N SER A 28 -28.52 6.91 29.58
CA SER A 28 -27.93 7.73 30.64
C SER A 28 -26.61 8.33 30.16
N ILE A 29 -26.42 9.62 30.42
CA ILE A 29 -25.18 10.35 30.15
C ILE A 29 -24.61 10.94 31.42
N ARG A 30 -23.31 10.72 31.65
CA ARG A 30 -22.57 11.28 32.78
C ARG A 30 -21.91 12.59 32.36
N VAL A 31 -22.24 13.68 33.06
CA VAL A 31 -21.74 15.04 32.74
C VAL A 31 -20.21 15.09 32.73
N LYS A 32 -19.57 14.52 33.77
CA LYS A 32 -18.09 14.46 33.87
C LYS A 32 -17.45 13.69 32.72
N ARG A 33 -18.12 12.63 32.22
CA ARG A 33 -17.63 11.84 31.10
C ARG A 33 -17.76 12.60 29.78
N ALA A 34 -18.89 13.27 29.56
CA ALA A 34 -19.09 14.16 28.41
C ALA A 34 -17.99 15.22 28.35
N GLN A 35 -17.76 15.94 29.45
CA GLN A 35 -16.69 16.94 29.55
C GLN A 35 -15.30 16.35 29.29
N LYS A 36 -15.02 15.16 29.82
CA LYS A 36 -13.73 14.48 29.62
C LYS A 36 -13.51 14.06 28.16
N ILE A 37 -14.54 13.55 27.50
CA ILE A 37 -14.47 13.09 26.11
C ILE A 37 -14.35 14.29 25.16
N LEU A 38 -15.11 15.36 25.40
CA LEU A 38 -15.05 16.58 24.62
C LEU A 38 -13.82 17.44 24.93
N GLY A 39 -13.17 17.21 26.08
CA GLY A 39 -12.06 18.06 26.53
C GLY A 39 -12.49 19.51 26.80
N THR A 40 -13.79 19.76 26.98
CA THR A 40 -14.38 21.10 27.17
C THR A 40 -15.36 21.06 28.33
N LYS A 41 -15.37 22.13 29.14
CA LYS A 41 -16.30 22.27 30.27
C LYS A 41 -17.63 22.84 29.79
N ILE A 42 -18.51 21.96 29.31
CA ILE A 42 -19.91 22.29 29.04
C ILE A 42 -20.70 22.06 30.33
N SER A 43 -21.54 23.01 30.74
CA SER A 43 -22.34 22.89 31.95
C SER A 43 -23.50 21.90 31.78
N GLU A 44 -24.00 21.33 32.88
CA GLU A 44 -25.20 20.47 32.86
C GLU A 44 -26.39 21.16 32.20
N ASN A 45 -26.63 22.43 32.53
CA ASN A 45 -27.75 23.20 31.97
C ASN A 45 -27.63 23.39 30.46
N GLU A 46 -26.42 23.65 29.94
CA GLU A 46 -26.19 23.72 28.48
C GLU A 46 -26.43 22.36 27.81
N MET A 47 -26.03 21.25 28.44
CA MET A 47 -26.32 19.92 27.91
C MET A 47 -27.82 19.65 27.85
N ILE A 48 -28.57 20.03 28.89
CA ILE A 48 -30.02 19.91 28.94
C ILE A 48 -30.69 20.77 27.86
N ASP A 49 -30.31 22.04 27.71
CA ASP A 49 -30.82 22.92 26.64
C ASP A 49 -30.61 22.30 25.26
N ILE A 50 -29.42 21.73 25.01
CA ILE A 50 -29.13 21.05 23.76
C ILE A 50 -30.05 19.84 23.55
N PHE A 51 -30.26 19.01 24.57
CA PHE A 51 -31.15 17.86 24.48
C PHE A 51 -32.60 18.28 24.22
N GLU A 52 -33.10 19.29 24.91
CA GLU A 52 -34.45 19.81 24.70
C GLU A 52 -34.64 20.37 23.29
N ARG A 53 -33.64 21.09 22.74
CA ARG A 53 -33.64 21.58 21.36
C ARG A 53 -33.62 20.46 20.30
N LEU A 54 -33.24 19.25 20.69
CA LEU A 54 -33.24 18.05 19.85
C LEU A 54 -34.46 17.16 20.06
N ASP A 55 -35.46 17.62 20.83
CA ASP A 55 -36.63 16.85 21.29
C ASP A 55 -36.29 15.66 22.19
N PHE A 56 -35.11 15.65 22.80
CA PHE A 56 -34.72 14.59 23.71
C PHE A 56 -35.30 14.89 25.09
N LYS A 57 -36.16 13.99 25.58
CA LYS A 57 -36.88 14.22 26.83
C LYS A 57 -36.03 13.83 28.03
N ILE A 58 -35.79 14.77 28.93
CA ILE A 58 -35.15 14.47 30.22
C ILE A 58 -36.13 13.71 31.10
N LEU A 59 -35.79 12.48 31.48
CA LEU A 59 -36.61 11.63 32.33
C LEU A 59 -36.27 11.79 33.80
N GLU A 60 -34.98 11.71 34.12
CA GLU A 60 -34.46 11.78 35.47
C GLU A 60 -33.10 12.48 35.45
N LYS A 61 -32.74 13.12 36.56
CA LYS A 61 -31.39 13.62 36.78
C LYS A 61 -30.97 13.42 38.23
N ASN A 62 -29.69 13.14 38.41
CA ASN A 62 -29.02 13.14 39.71
C ASN A 62 -27.70 13.92 39.61
N GLU A 63 -26.91 13.94 40.68
CA GLU A 63 -25.67 14.73 40.73
C GLU A 63 -24.59 14.31 39.71
N ASP A 64 -24.66 13.09 39.16
CA ASP A 64 -23.62 12.56 38.27
C ASP A 64 -24.09 12.33 36.82
N ALA A 65 -25.39 12.09 36.61
CA ALA A 65 -25.94 11.66 35.33
C ALA A 65 -27.35 12.17 35.03
N ILE A 66 -27.64 12.26 33.73
CA ILE A 66 -28.94 12.64 33.17
C ILE A 66 -29.47 11.43 32.40
N LEU A 67 -30.71 11.01 32.70
CA LEU A 67 -31.42 9.99 31.93
C LEU A 67 -32.25 10.68 30.84
N VAL A 68 -31.96 10.34 29.59
CA VAL A 68 -32.53 10.98 28.42
C VAL A 68 -33.32 9.95 27.62
N GLN A 69 -34.54 10.29 27.24
CA GLN A 69 -35.34 9.54 26.28
C GLN A 69 -35.09 10.11 24.88
N VAL A 70 -34.59 9.24 24.00
CA VAL A 70 -34.30 9.56 22.61
C VAL A 70 -35.60 9.45 21.77
N PRO A 71 -35.87 10.39 20.86
CA PRO A 71 -36.99 10.29 19.92
C PRO A 71 -36.95 9.03 19.08
N SER A 72 -38.11 8.43 18.81
CA SER A 72 -38.24 7.17 18.08
C SER A 72 -37.69 7.20 16.65
N TYR A 73 -37.54 8.39 16.06
CA TYR A 73 -36.99 8.57 14.71
C TYR A 73 -35.45 8.61 14.68
N ARG A 74 -34.77 8.69 15.84
CA ARG A 74 -33.31 8.67 15.97
C ARG A 74 -32.79 7.26 16.27
N ASN A 75 -32.85 6.41 15.25
CA ASN A 75 -32.39 5.01 15.34
C ASN A 75 -30.86 4.86 15.40
N ASP A 76 -30.13 5.95 15.14
CA ASP A 76 -28.67 6.04 15.18
C ASP A 76 -28.12 6.18 16.60
N ILE A 77 -28.93 6.62 17.57
CA ILE A 77 -28.48 6.88 18.94
C ILE A 77 -28.81 5.68 19.81
N SER A 78 -27.80 5.03 20.37
CA SER A 78 -27.97 3.82 21.20
C SER A 78 -27.06 3.78 22.43
N HIS A 79 -26.05 4.64 22.48
CA HIS A 79 -25.06 4.70 23.55
C HIS A 79 -24.87 6.12 24.06
N GLU A 80 -24.30 6.23 25.27
CA GLU A 80 -23.90 7.50 25.87
C GLU A 80 -23.00 8.35 24.95
N ILE A 81 -22.15 7.71 24.15
CA ILE A 81 -21.24 8.44 23.25
C ILE A 81 -21.99 9.18 22.14
N ASP A 82 -23.13 8.64 21.69
CA ASP A 82 -23.95 9.25 20.65
C ASP A 82 -24.63 10.52 21.18
N LEU A 83 -25.05 10.51 22.46
CA LEU A 83 -25.52 11.72 23.14
C LEU A 83 -24.41 12.77 23.31
N ILE A 84 -23.17 12.34 23.56
CA ILE A 84 -22.01 13.24 23.66
C ILE A 84 -21.69 13.86 22.30
N GLU A 85 -21.82 13.10 21.20
CA GLU A 85 -21.70 13.62 19.84
C GLU A 85 -22.78 14.68 19.54
N GLU A 86 -24.03 14.44 19.94
CA GLU A 86 -25.11 15.41 19.76
C GLU A 86 -24.86 16.71 20.53
N ILE A 87 -24.34 16.61 21.77
CA ILE A 87 -23.86 17.78 22.53
C ILE A 87 -22.78 18.51 21.73
N ALA A 88 -21.76 17.79 21.25
CA ALA A 88 -20.65 18.39 20.51
C ALA A 88 -21.11 19.07 19.21
N ARG A 89 -22.06 18.45 18.50
CA ARG A 89 -22.61 18.93 17.23
C ARG A 89 -23.38 20.23 17.40
N ILE A 90 -24.24 20.33 18.41
CA ILE A 90 -25.04 21.53 18.67
C ILE A 90 -24.24 22.61 19.38
N TYR A 91 -23.35 22.24 20.30
CA TYR A 91 -22.39 23.17 20.90
C TYR A 91 -21.46 23.78 19.84
N GLY A 92 -21.16 23.01 18.79
CA GLY A 92 -20.33 23.40 17.65
C GLY A 92 -18.88 22.98 17.84
N TYR A 93 -18.36 22.18 16.90
CA TYR A 93 -16.99 21.67 16.95
C TYR A 93 -15.91 22.75 17.02
N ASN A 94 -16.19 23.95 16.51
CA ASN A 94 -15.28 25.09 16.59
C ASN A 94 -15.09 25.63 18.02
N ASN A 95 -16.05 25.38 18.90
CA ASN A 95 -16.00 25.81 20.29
C ASN A 95 -15.27 24.79 21.20
N ILE A 96 -14.97 23.59 20.68
CA ILE A 96 -14.22 22.57 21.41
C ILE A 96 -12.75 22.97 21.48
N THR A 97 -12.22 23.03 22.71
CA THR A 97 -10.85 23.48 22.95
C THR A 97 -9.84 22.51 22.34
N LYS A 98 -8.99 23.01 21.43
CA LYS A 98 -7.89 22.23 20.83
C LYS A 98 -6.73 22.14 21.82
N VAL A 99 -6.71 21.07 22.61
CA VAL A 99 -5.57 20.76 23.49
C VAL A 99 -4.57 19.88 22.75
N LYS A 100 -3.27 20.14 22.94
CA LYS A 100 -2.24 19.21 22.47
C LYS A 100 -2.35 17.92 23.28
N PRO A 101 -2.45 16.74 22.65
CA PRO A 101 -2.48 15.49 23.38
C PRO A 101 -1.19 15.33 24.17
N ALA A 102 -1.29 14.74 25.37
CA ALA A 102 -0.11 14.36 26.13
C ALA A 102 0.68 13.33 25.32
N TYR A 103 1.85 13.72 24.81
CA TYR A 103 2.74 12.83 24.08
C TYR A 103 3.55 12.00 25.07
N ARG A 104 3.57 10.68 24.89
CA ARG A 104 4.57 9.81 25.51
C ARG A 104 5.60 9.48 24.44
N SER A 105 6.84 9.91 24.64
CA SER A 105 7.95 9.49 23.76
C SER A 105 8.14 7.99 23.88
N SER A 106 8.15 7.31 22.73
CA SER A 106 8.56 5.92 22.66
C SER A 106 10.07 5.86 22.44
N ASN A 107 10.77 5.00 23.18
CA ASN A 107 12.16 4.65 22.91
C ASN A 107 12.29 3.52 21.88
N ALA A 108 11.17 3.10 21.26
CA ALA A 108 11.21 2.08 20.22
C ALA A 108 12.13 2.56 19.09
N PRO A 109 13.14 1.75 18.71
CA PRO A 109 14.02 2.11 17.61
C PRO A 109 13.21 2.18 16.31
N THR A 110 13.70 2.99 15.37
CA THR A 110 13.15 2.98 14.01
C THR A 110 13.37 1.60 13.39
N SER A 111 12.38 1.09 12.64
CA SER A 111 12.47 -0.20 11.93
C SER A 111 13.76 -0.30 11.12
N GLU A 112 14.45 -1.44 11.25
CA GLU A 112 15.69 -1.70 10.53
C GLU A 112 15.46 -1.75 9.02
N GLU A 113 14.31 -2.28 8.58
CA GLU A 113 13.87 -2.29 7.18
C GLU A 113 13.77 -0.88 6.63
N TYR A 114 13.17 0.04 7.38
CA TYR A 114 13.03 1.44 6.97
C TYR A 114 14.39 2.13 6.86
N LEU A 115 15.25 1.95 7.87
CA LEU A 115 16.60 2.54 7.86
C LEU A 115 17.44 2.01 6.69
N PHE A 116 17.32 0.71 6.41
CA PHE A 116 17.99 0.04 5.30
C PHE A 116 17.51 0.55 3.93
N GLU A 117 16.19 0.61 3.72
CA GLU A 117 15.62 1.19 2.50
C GLU A 117 16.08 2.65 2.30
N ARG A 118 16.12 3.44 3.38
CA ARG A 118 16.58 4.83 3.34
C ARG A 118 18.04 4.95 2.92
N GLU A 119 18.92 4.05 3.37
CA GLU A 119 20.33 4.02 2.98
C GLU A 119 20.49 3.68 1.49
N ILE A 120 19.80 2.64 1.01
CA ILE A 120 19.77 2.27 -0.42
C ILE A 120 19.31 3.45 -1.28
N LYS A 121 18.19 4.09 -0.91
CA LYS A 121 17.67 5.25 -1.64
C LYS A 121 18.67 6.40 -1.67
N SER A 122 19.34 6.67 -0.55
CA SER A 122 20.36 7.71 -0.49
C SER A 122 21.53 7.43 -1.44
N TYR A 123 21.96 6.17 -1.50
CA TYR A 123 23.03 5.75 -2.40
C TYR A 123 22.61 5.82 -3.87
N LEU A 124 21.45 5.28 -4.24
CA LEU A 124 20.97 5.31 -5.63
C LEU A 124 20.76 6.74 -6.14
N ARG A 125 20.30 7.65 -5.28
CA ARG A 125 20.24 9.09 -5.60
C ARG A 125 21.62 9.70 -5.83
N SER A 126 22.66 9.31 -5.08
CA SER A 126 24.01 9.82 -5.33
C SER A 126 24.61 9.27 -6.64
N CYS A 127 24.08 8.16 -7.15
CA CYS A 127 24.36 7.65 -8.49
C CYS A 127 23.52 8.32 -9.60
N SER A 128 22.78 9.39 -9.30
CA SER A 128 21.89 10.11 -10.22
C SER A 128 20.66 9.31 -10.69
N LEU A 129 20.29 8.21 -10.02
CA LEU A 129 19.04 7.52 -10.34
C LEU A 129 17.85 8.21 -9.66
N GLN A 130 16.74 8.28 -10.38
CA GLN A 130 15.47 8.82 -9.92
C GLN A 130 14.57 7.71 -9.35
N GLU A 131 13.99 7.94 -8.17
CA GLU A 131 12.97 7.03 -7.65
C GLU A 131 11.67 7.23 -8.44
N ILE A 132 11.14 6.14 -8.97
CA ILE A 132 9.83 6.10 -9.59
C ILE A 132 8.90 5.21 -8.76
N LYS A 133 7.60 5.47 -8.90
CA LYS A 133 6.52 4.70 -8.29
C LYS A 133 5.51 4.36 -9.34
N THR A 134 5.33 3.07 -9.57
CA THR A 134 4.42 2.57 -10.59
C THR A 134 3.29 1.76 -9.94
N CYS A 135 2.20 1.54 -10.68
CA CYS A 135 1.02 0.87 -10.13
C CYS A 135 1.29 -0.62 -9.87
N ASP A 136 0.84 -1.11 -8.71
CA ASP A 136 0.90 -2.54 -8.39
C ASP A 136 -0.05 -3.38 -9.25
N LEU A 137 -1.11 -2.75 -9.77
CA LEU A 137 -2.10 -3.37 -10.62
C LEU A 137 -1.74 -3.18 -12.08
N ILE A 138 -1.73 -4.29 -12.83
CA ILE A 138 -1.38 -4.31 -14.24
C ILE A 138 -2.35 -5.17 -15.04
N SER A 139 -2.25 -5.07 -16.37
CA SER A 139 -3.00 -5.93 -17.28
C SER A 139 -2.39 -7.33 -17.37
N PRO A 140 -3.20 -8.38 -17.62
CA PRO A 140 -2.68 -9.72 -17.90
C PRO A 140 -1.67 -9.73 -19.05
N LYS A 141 -1.94 -8.95 -20.10
CA LYS A 141 -1.07 -8.78 -21.26
C LYS A 141 0.29 -8.18 -20.89
N LEU A 142 0.30 -7.18 -20.01
CA LEU A 142 1.54 -6.57 -19.55
C LEU A 142 2.35 -7.57 -18.71
N SER A 143 1.69 -8.38 -17.90
CA SER A 143 2.37 -9.45 -17.15
C SER A 143 3.08 -10.44 -18.07
N GLU A 144 2.50 -10.79 -19.23
CA GLU A 144 3.14 -11.70 -20.20
C GLU A 144 4.52 -11.22 -20.67
N ILE A 145 4.74 -9.91 -20.73
CA ILE A 145 6.02 -9.30 -21.13
C ILE A 145 7.14 -9.63 -20.13
N ALA A 146 6.79 -9.91 -18.87
CA ALA A 146 7.73 -10.21 -17.80
C ALA A 146 7.67 -11.66 -17.27
N LEU A 147 6.87 -12.54 -17.90
CA LEU A 147 6.77 -13.96 -17.54
C LEU A 147 8.01 -14.75 -18.01
N LEU A 148 9.20 -14.31 -17.59
CA LEU A 148 10.41 -15.04 -17.94
C LEU A 148 10.54 -16.39 -17.24
N ASN A 149 9.78 -16.72 -16.19
CA ASN A 149 9.84 -18.02 -15.48
C ASN A 149 8.71 -18.26 -14.46
N LEU A 150 7.60 -17.50 -14.48
CA LEU A 150 6.50 -17.70 -13.51
C LEU A 150 5.33 -18.42 -14.18
N ASP A 151 4.78 -19.41 -13.49
CA ASP A 151 3.56 -20.10 -13.92
C ASP A 151 2.39 -19.10 -13.93
N LYS A 152 1.43 -19.26 -14.86
CA LYS A 152 0.22 -18.43 -14.89
C LYS A 152 -0.57 -18.56 -13.58
N ASP A 153 -0.52 -19.73 -12.97
CA ASP A 153 -1.15 -20.03 -11.68
C ASP A 153 -0.48 -19.29 -10.50
N SER A 154 0.71 -18.71 -10.70
CA SER A 154 1.36 -17.84 -9.72
C SER A 154 0.86 -16.40 -9.75
N LEU A 155 0.03 -15.99 -10.71
CA LEU A 155 -0.47 -14.61 -10.77
C LEU A 155 -1.66 -14.41 -9.81
N VAL A 156 -1.70 -13.25 -9.14
CA VAL A 156 -2.76 -12.90 -8.21
C VAL A 156 -3.75 -11.97 -8.91
N SER A 157 -5.00 -12.42 -9.07
CA SER A 157 -6.06 -11.65 -9.72
C SER A 157 -6.90 -10.85 -8.71
N VAL A 158 -7.36 -9.68 -9.14
CA VAL A 158 -8.31 -8.86 -8.38
C VAL A 158 -9.73 -9.35 -8.70
N LYS A 159 -10.52 -9.69 -7.68
CA LYS A 159 -11.86 -10.26 -7.90
C LYS A 159 -12.86 -9.28 -8.55
N HIS A 160 -12.84 -8.02 -8.14
CA HIS A 160 -13.76 -6.98 -8.63
C HIS A 160 -12.96 -5.80 -9.20
N PHE A 161 -12.24 -6.04 -10.30
CA PHE A 161 -11.46 -5.00 -10.97
C PHE A 161 -12.36 -4.00 -11.70
N LYS A 162 -11.92 -2.74 -11.77
CA LYS A 162 -12.62 -1.67 -12.51
C LYS A 162 -12.26 -1.64 -13.99
N SER A 163 -11.07 -2.11 -14.36
CA SER A 163 -10.63 -2.27 -15.75
C SER A 163 -9.73 -3.49 -15.90
N ILE A 164 -9.63 -4.02 -17.13
CA ILE A 164 -8.72 -5.13 -17.44
C ILE A 164 -7.25 -4.71 -17.27
N ASP A 165 -6.95 -3.43 -17.44
CA ASP A 165 -5.59 -2.90 -17.27
C ASP A 165 -5.12 -2.89 -15.81
N GLN A 166 -6.03 -3.15 -14.87
CA GLN A 166 -5.78 -3.20 -13.44
C GLN A 166 -6.39 -4.45 -12.80
N SER A 167 -6.35 -5.59 -13.50
CA SER A 167 -7.04 -6.82 -13.08
C SER A 167 -6.16 -7.82 -12.35
N ILE A 168 -4.83 -7.64 -12.33
CA ILE A 168 -3.90 -8.53 -11.62
C ILE A 168 -2.85 -7.71 -10.86
N LEU A 169 -2.32 -8.26 -9.78
CA LEU A 169 -1.15 -7.72 -9.12
C LEU A 169 0.12 -8.15 -9.86
N ARG A 170 1.08 -7.23 -10.00
CA ARG A 170 2.35 -7.49 -10.63
C ARG A 170 3.21 -8.47 -9.82
N ALA A 171 3.70 -9.51 -10.48
CA ALA A 171 4.63 -10.47 -9.87
C ALA A 171 6.10 -10.03 -9.95
N THR A 172 6.42 -9.03 -10.79
CA THR A 172 7.73 -8.40 -10.92
C THR A 172 7.56 -6.91 -11.18
N LEU A 173 8.60 -6.10 -10.95
CA LEU A 173 8.56 -4.65 -11.26
C LEU A 173 8.87 -4.35 -12.74
N LEU A 174 9.51 -5.28 -13.46
CA LEU A 174 9.91 -5.10 -14.86
C LEU A 174 8.81 -4.56 -15.79
N PRO A 175 7.58 -5.12 -15.82
CA PRO A 175 6.58 -4.64 -16.76
C PRO A 175 6.26 -3.16 -16.54
N SER A 176 6.11 -2.76 -15.28
CA SER A 176 5.82 -1.38 -14.92
C SER A 176 7.00 -0.45 -15.23
N LEU A 177 8.25 -0.89 -15.02
CA LEU A 177 9.44 -0.13 -15.41
C LEU A 177 9.54 0.07 -16.93
N LEU A 178 9.18 -0.96 -17.72
CA LEU A 178 9.17 -0.85 -19.18
C LEU A 178 8.09 0.10 -19.69
N GLU A 179 6.93 0.15 -19.04
CA GLU A 179 5.92 1.17 -19.34
C GLU A 179 6.45 2.58 -19.10
N VAL A 180 7.23 2.79 -18.03
CA VAL A 180 7.89 4.09 -17.79
C VAL A 180 8.88 4.42 -18.91
N VAL A 181 9.70 3.46 -19.35
CA VAL A 181 10.63 3.69 -20.46
C VAL A 181 9.87 4.00 -21.75
N LYS A 182 8.86 3.20 -22.08
CA LYS A 182 8.02 3.42 -23.27
C LYS A 182 7.37 4.79 -23.22
N PHE A 183 6.73 5.14 -22.11
CA PHE A 183 6.07 6.43 -21.93
C PHE A 183 7.04 7.59 -22.17
N ASN A 184 8.23 7.53 -21.59
CA ASN A 184 9.24 8.57 -21.77
C ASN A 184 9.78 8.62 -23.20
N HIS A 185 10.06 7.48 -23.83
CA HIS A 185 10.50 7.40 -25.23
C HIS A 185 9.44 7.99 -26.18
N ASP A 186 8.16 7.69 -25.97
CA ASP A 186 7.05 8.24 -26.76
C ASP A 186 6.98 9.77 -26.65
N HIS A 187 7.49 10.35 -25.54
CA HIS A 187 7.62 11.79 -25.29
C HIS A 187 9.02 12.35 -25.61
N LYS A 188 9.87 11.59 -26.31
CA LYS A 188 11.23 11.97 -26.71
C LYS A 188 12.22 12.16 -25.54
N ASN A 189 11.90 11.60 -24.38
CA ASN A 189 12.80 11.48 -23.24
C ASN A 189 13.48 10.10 -23.29
N PHE A 190 14.71 10.05 -23.80
CA PHE A 190 15.44 8.78 -24.00
C PHE A 190 16.42 8.44 -22.87
N ASP A 191 16.86 9.48 -22.15
CA ASP A 191 17.85 9.37 -21.08
C ASP A 191 17.12 9.12 -19.76
N ILE A 192 17.09 7.86 -19.31
CA ILE A 192 16.30 7.43 -18.15
C ILE A 192 17.24 6.68 -17.22
N LEU A 193 17.43 7.19 -16.01
CA LEU A 193 18.16 6.52 -14.93
C LEU A 193 17.21 6.42 -13.75
N SER A 194 16.62 5.26 -13.51
CA SER A 194 15.53 5.15 -12.53
C SER A 194 15.59 3.86 -11.72
N TYR A 195 15.00 3.90 -10.54
CA TYR A 195 14.81 2.74 -9.69
C TYR A 195 13.45 2.78 -9.00
N GLU A 196 12.95 1.60 -8.62
CA GLU A 196 11.77 1.46 -7.78
C GLU A 196 12.07 0.46 -6.66
N ILE A 197 11.68 0.85 -5.44
CA ILE A 197 11.57 -0.07 -4.32
C ILE A 197 10.08 -0.22 -4.05
N SER A 198 9.51 -1.37 -4.36
CA SER A 198 8.09 -1.65 -4.14
C SER A 198 7.86 -3.15 -3.96
N LYS A 199 6.63 -3.52 -3.62
CA LYS A 199 6.26 -4.90 -3.38
C LYS A 199 5.79 -5.55 -4.68
N VAL A 200 6.10 -6.83 -4.80
CA VAL A 200 5.57 -7.71 -5.84
C VAL A 200 4.74 -8.80 -5.20
N HIS A 201 3.74 -9.30 -5.93
CA HIS A 201 2.75 -10.22 -5.40
C HIS A 201 2.62 -11.42 -6.33
N PHE A 202 2.77 -12.61 -5.77
CA PHE A 202 2.60 -13.85 -6.53
C PHE A 202 2.17 -14.98 -5.58
N LYS A 203 1.56 -16.01 -6.17
CA LYS A 203 1.16 -17.22 -5.47
C LYS A 203 2.25 -18.28 -5.65
N ASN A 204 2.65 -18.89 -4.54
CA ASN A 204 3.47 -20.11 -4.56
C ASN A 204 2.66 -21.23 -3.93
N LYS A 205 2.22 -22.20 -4.75
CA LYS A 205 1.24 -23.22 -4.35
C LYS A 205 -0.05 -22.58 -3.85
N ASP A 206 -0.30 -22.61 -2.54
CA ASP A 206 -1.51 -22.06 -1.90
C ASP A 206 -1.25 -20.82 -1.05
N GLU A 207 0.00 -20.34 -1.01
CA GLU A 207 0.36 -19.16 -0.24
C GLU A 207 0.54 -17.94 -1.14
N TYR A 208 -0.06 -16.82 -0.72
CA TYR A 208 0.19 -15.51 -1.31
C TYR A 208 1.46 -14.92 -0.72
N ILE A 209 2.39 -14.57 -1.58
CA ILE A 209 3.66 -13.97 -1.20
C ILE A 209 3.65 -12.51 -1.62
N GLU A 210 3.96 -11.66 -0.65
CA GLU A 210 4.24 -10.24 -0.85
C GLU A 210 5.71 -9.99 -0.53
N ARG A 211 6.43 -9.45 -1.51
CA ARG A 211 7.90 -9.36 -1.46
C ARG A 211 8.37 -7.96 -1.82
N PRO A 212 8.99 -7.21 -0.90
CA PRO A 212 9.61 -5.95 -1.25
C PRO A 212 10.84 -6.22 -2.12
N THR A 213 10.90 -5.47 -3.22
CA THR A 213 11.80 -5.67 -4.34
C THR A 213 12.42 -4.33 -4.74
N LEU A 214 13.75 -4.30 -4.89
CA LEU A 214 14.46 -3.21 -5.55
C LEU A 214 14.70 -3.59 -7.01
N SER A 215 14.27 -2.75 -7.94
CA SER A 215 14.57 -2.86 -9.37
C SER A 215 15.09 -1.54 -9.92
N LEU A 216 15.99 -1.62 -10.89
CA LEU A 216 16.63 -0.48 -11.55
C LEU A 216 16.40 -0.59 -13.05
N ILE A 217 16.34 0.54 -13.76
CA ILE A 217 16.26 0.60 -15.22
C ILE A 217 17.07 1.81 -15.72
N MET A 218 17.83 1.61 -16.81
CA MET A 218 18.70 2.63 -17.38
C MET A 218 18.62 2.62 -18.91
N SER A 219 18.40 3.78 -19.54
CA SER A 219 18.35 3.95 -21.00
C SER A 219 19.01 5.27 -21.41
N GLY A 220 19.48 5.33 -22.65
CA GLY A 220 20.07 6.55 -23.23
C GLY A 220 21.46 6.87 -22.67
N LYS A 221 21.72 8.14 -22.38
CA LYS A 221 23.02 8.64 -21.95
C LYS A 221 23.24 8.50 -20.46
N ARG A 222 24.48 8.17 -20.09
CA ARG A 222 24.92 8.09 -18.70
C ARG A 222 24.96 9.44 -18.01
N ASN A 223 25.35 10.48 -18.74
CA ASN A 223 25.49 11.84 -18.23
C ASN A 223 24.66 12.80 -19.09
N PRO A 224 24.14 13.89 -18.51
CA PRO A 224 23.55 14.97 -19.30
C PRO A 224 24.60 15.54 -20.26
N HIS A 225 24.13 16.14 -21.35
CA HIS A 225 24.99 16.78 -22.35
C HIS A 225 25.93 17.82 -21.72
N LEU A 226 27.20 17.43 -21.58
CA LEU A 226 28.29 18.32 -21.24
C LEU A 226 28.99 18.76 -22.54
N TRP A 227 29.62 19.94 -22.49
CA TRP A 227 30.39 20.52 -23.58
C TRP A 227 31.62 19.67 -23.98
N ASP A 228 32.04 18.76 -23.11
CA ASP A 228 33.14 17.83 -23.34
C ASP A 228 32.66 16.49 -23.94
N LYS A 229 33.44 15.96 -24.88
CA LYS A 229 33.05 15.00 -25.92
C LYS A 229 32.77 13.56 -25.45
N SER A 230 32.79 13.28 -24.16
CA SER A 230 32.63 11.91 -23.65
C SER A 230 31.16 11.62 -23.30
N ASN A 231 30.28 11.67 -24.30
CA ASN A 231 28.87 11.34 -24.13
C ASN A 231 28.69 9.82 -24.27
N PHE A 232 28.87 9.09 -23.17
CA PHE A 232 28.73 7.64 -23.16
C PHE A 232 27.28 7.25 -22.93
N ASP A 233 26.78 6.36 -23.78
CA ASP A 233 25.54 5.64 -23.52
C ASP A 233 25.70 4.77 -22.26
N VAL A 234 24.60 4.61 -21.52
CA VAL A 234 24.54 3.64 -20.43
C VAL A 234 24.85 2.25 -20.99
N ASN A 235 25.65 1.50 -20.25
CA ASN A 235 25.94 0.12 -20.60
C ASN A 235 25.80 -0.77 -19.37
N PHE A 236 25.93 -2.07 -19.61
CA PHE A 236 25.82 -3.08 -18.57
C PHE A 236 26.74 -2.84 -17.36
N TYR A 237 27.96 -2.36 -17.59
CA TYR A 237 28.96 -2.15 -16.53
C TYR A 237 28.56 -1.01 -15.59
N ASP A 238 27.74 -0.07 -16.05
CA ASP A 238 27.21 0.99 -15.20
C ASP A 238 26.26 0.42 -14.16
N LEU A 239 25.30 -0.39 -14.60
CA LEU A 239 24.37 -1.03 -13.69
C LEU A 239 25.09 -2.02 -12.77
N LYS A 240 26.05 -2.79 -13.30
CA LYS A 240 26.89 -3.69 -12.49
C LYS A 240 27.64 -2.90 -11.42
N GLY A 241 28.26 -1.78 -11.76
CA GLY A 241 28.99 -0.94 -10.81
C GLY A 241 28.07 -0.34 -9.74
N ILE A 242 26.91 0.19 -10.13
CA ILE A 242 25.90 0.70 -9.18
C ILE A 242 25.47 -0.43 -8.23
N LEU A 243 25.20 -1.62 -8.75
CA LEU A 243 24.82 -2.76 -7.93
C LEU A 243 25.95 -3.19 -6.99
N GLU A 244 27.15 -3.41 -7.51
CA GLU A 244 28.31 -3.81 -6.70
C GLU A 244 28.57 -2.80 -5.58
N ASN A 245 28.32 -1.52 -5.83
CA ASN A 245 28.43 -0.49 -4.82
C ASN A 245 27.23 -0.43 -3.86
N VAL A 246 25.99 -0.68 -4.29
CA VAL A 246 24.86 -0.86 -3.36
C VAL A 246 25.16 -2.02 -2.42
N LEU A 247 25.60 -3.15 -2.99
CA LEU A 247 25.96 -4.33 -2.23
C LEU A 247 27.13 -4.01 -1.29
N SER A 248 28.24 -3.46 -1.76
CA SER A 248 29.41 -3.19 -0.91
C SER A 248 29.19 -2.04 0.09
N ALA A 249 28.71 -0.88 -0.34
CA ALA A 249 28.60 0.31 0.51
C ALA A 249 27.48 0.20 1.56
N VAL A 250 26.41 -0.55 1.27
CA VAL A 250 25.27 -0.74 2.20
C VAL A 250 25.33 -2.09 2.90
N LEU A 251 25.67 -3.18 2.19
CA LEU A 251 25.67 -4.52 2.80
C LEU A 251 27.01 -4.89 3.44
N ASP A 252 28.18 -4.50 2.91
CA ASP A 252 29.48 -4.94 3.47
C ASP A 252 29.76 -4.39 4.88
N LYS A 253 29.11 -3.27 5.24
CA LYS A 253 29.07 -2.75 6.62
C LYS A 253 28.41 -3.71 7.61
N LYS A 254 27.60 -4.67 7.14
CA LYS A 254 26.82 -5.61 7.96
C LYS A 254 27.03 -7.09 7.58
N TYR A 255 27.47 -7.40 6.36
CA TYR A 255 27.53 -8.76 5.80
C TYR A 255 28.67 -8.89 4.78
N LYS A 256 29.47 -9.95 4.90
CA LYS A 256 30.59 -10.20 3.99
C LYS A 256 30.11 -10.66 2.61
N LEU A 257 30.44 -9.92 1.55
CA LEU A 257 30.04 -10.24 0.17
C LEU A 257 31.15 -10.93 -0.62
N PHE A 258 30.78 -11.82 -1.56
CA PHE A 258 31.71 -12.50 -2.47
C PHE A 258 31.21 -12.40 -3.92
N CYS A 259 32.09 -11.84 -4.78
CA CYS A 259 32.07 -11.55 -6.23
C CYS A 259 30.89 -11.99 -7.14
N LEU A 260 30.62 -11.17 -8.18
CA LEU A 260 29.67 -11.41 -9.28
C LEU A 260 30.41 -11.68 -10.61
N ASP A 261 30.40 -12.92 -11.09
CA ASP A 261 31.08 -13.32 -12.35
C ASP A 261 30.14 -13.48 -13.56
N VAL A 262 30.70 -13.25 -14.75
CA VAL A 262 30.07 -13.36 -16.08
C VAL A 262 30.29 -14.77 -16.68
N VAL A 263 29.23 -15.38 -17.24
CA VAL A 263 29.35 -16.63 -18.03
C VAL A 263 28.69 -16.46 -19.40
N ASN A 264 29.35 -16.95 -20.45
CA ASN A 264 28.94 -16.85 -21.85
C ASN A 264 28.56 -18.24 -22.39
N LYS A 265 27.41 -18.41 -23.08
CA LYS A 265 27.10 -19.69 -23.76
C LYS A 265 26.27 -19.50 -25.04
N ASN A 266 26.76 -20.07 -26.15
CA ASN A 266 26.04 -20.35 -27.40
C ASN A 266 25.35 -19.17 -28.10
N ASN A 267 26.12 -18.13 -28.47
CA ASN A 267 25.69 -17.00 -29.33
C ASN A 267 24.39 -16.29 -28.90
N SER A 268 24.00 -16.47 -27.65
CA SER A 268 22.86 -15.84 -26.99
C SER A 268 23.36 -15.41 -25.61
N ASN A 269 23.45 -14.10 -25.37
CA ASN A 269 23.96 -13.60 -24.10
C ASN A 269 22.89 -13.76 -23.01
N TYR A 270 22.83 -14.93 -22.38
CA TYR A 270 22.12 -15.10 -21.11
C TYR A 270 23.15 -15.16 -19.99
N PHE A 271 22.96 -14.36 -18.93
CA PHE A 271 23.79 -14.45 -17.74
C PHE A 271 23.06 -15.27 -16.68
N LYS A 272 23.56 -16.48 -16.41
CA LYS A 272 23.29 -17.23 -15.20
C LYS A 272 24.31 -16.78 -14.16
N VAL A 273 23.85 -16.28 -13.01
CA VAL A 273 24.74 -15.98 -11.87
C VAL A 273 25.43 -17.29 -11.48
N ASN A 274 26.75 -17.37 -11.60
CA ASN A 274 27.52 -18.53 -11.16
C ASN A 274 27.80 -18.39 -9.66
N ILE A 275 26.94 -19.01 -8.86
CA ILE A 275 27.01 -18.94 -7.41
C ILE A 275 27.78 -20.16 -6.87
N SER A 276 29.06 -20.29 -7.23
CA SER A 276 29.93 -21.39 -6.78
C SER A 276 30.04 -21.48 -5.24
N LYS A 277 29.55 -20.47 -4.50
CA LYS A 277 29.40 -20.44 -3.04
C LYS A 277 27.95 -20.13 -2.59
N ILE A 278 26.94 -20.73 -3.22
CA ILE A 278 25.49 -20.58 -2.91
C ILE A 278 25.21 -20.53 -1.40
N LYS A 279 25.81 -21.44 -0.61
CA LYS A 279 25.59 -21.53 0.84
C LYS A 279 26.06 -20.29 1.63
N GLN A 280 27.09 -19.59 1.17
CA GLN A 280 27.62 -18.39 1.84
C GLN A 280 26.81 -17.14 1.49
N LEU A 281 26.36 -17.02 0.23
CA LEU A 281 25.45 -15.96 -0.19
C LEU A 281 24.06 -16.16 0.43
N GLU A 282 23.53 -17.38 0.50
CA GLU A 282 22.33 -17.71 1.26
C GLU A 282 22.47 -17.33 2.73
N SER A 283 23.62 -17.60 3.37
CA SER A 283 23.87 -17.19 4.75
C SER A 283 23.90 -15.66 4.95
N ALA A 284 24.41 -14.89 3.98
CA ALA A 284 24.39 -13.42 4.01
C ALA A 284 22.99 -12.86 3.73
N PHE A 285 22.31 -13.36 2.69
CA PHE A 285 20.96 -12.95 2.32
C PHE A 285 19.90 -13.36 3.37
N ASN A 286 20.08 -14.47 4.09
CA ASN A 286 19.20 -14.89 5.19
C ASN A 286 19.28 -14.00 6.42
N LYS A 287 20.32 -13.16 6.51
CA LYS A 287 20.51 -12.21 7.61
C LYS A 287 20.09 -10.78 7.24
N LEU A 288 19.75 -10.52 5.98
CA LEU A 288 19.15 -9.24 5.56
C LEU A 288 17.72 -9.12 6.09
N PRO A 289 17.22 -7.89 6.35
CA PRO A 289 15.78 -7.64 6.44
C PRO A 289 15.07 -8.19 5.18
N LYS A 290 13.76 -8.50 5.26
CA LYS A 290 12.97 -9.25 4.26
C LYS A 290 12.81 -8.57 2.88
N ILE A 291 13.86 -8.00 2.29
CA ILE A 291 13.91 -7.32 0.99
C ILE A 291 14.75 -8.17 0.04
N ASP A 292 14.13 -8.59 -1.06
CA ASP A 292 14.79 -9.34 -2.14
C ASP A 292 15.19 -8.35 -3.25
N ILE A 293 16.40 -8.45 -3.79
CA ILE A 293 16.88 -7.52 -4.82
C ILE A 293 16.68 -8.20 -6.18
N ILE A 294 15.73 -7.72 -7.00
CA ILE A 294 15.50 -8.22 -8.36
C ILE A 294 15.89 -7.13 -9.35
N ILE A 295 17.05 -7.32 -9.97
CA ILE A 295 17.59 -6.41 -10.97
C ILE A 295 16.95 -6.76 -12.31
N HIS A 296 16.63 -5.76 -13.10
CA HIS A 296 16.09 -5.94 -14.44
C HIS A 296 16.90 -5.08 -15.40
N LEU A 297 17.60 -5.72 -16.32
CA LEU A 297 18.42 -5.04 -17.31
C LEU A 297 17.61 -4.83 -18.60
N ALA A 298 17.38 -3.57 -18.93
CA ALA A 298 16.99 -3.16 -20.27
C ALA A 298 17.94 -2.04 -20.66
N ALA A 299 18.79 -2.28 -21.67
CA ALA A 299 19.63 -1.25 -22.28
C ALA A 299 19.43 -1.36 -23.79
N ASP A 300 18.98 -0.28 -24.45
CA ASP A 300 19.03 -0.14 -25.90
C ASP A 300 19.27 1.33 -26.28
N SER A 301 20.18 1.55 -27.23
CA SER A 301 20.59 2.86 -27.73
C SER A 301 19.88 3.28 -29.03
N ARG A 302 18.79 2.63 -29.47
CA ARG A 302 18.14 2.95 -30.76
C ARG A 302 16.61 3.01 -30.76
N THR A 303 16.11 3.95 -31.56
CA THR A 303 14.70 4.41 -31.71
C THR A 303 13.73 3.40 -32.35
N ASN A 304 14.14 2.17 -32.69
CA ASN A 304 13.31 1.24 -33.46
C ASN A 304 13.34 -0.21 -32.97
N ALA A 305 13.69 -0.43 -31.70
CA ALA A 305 13.83 -1.78 -31.18
C ALA A 305 12.46 -2.40 -30.82
N PRO A 306 12.04 -3.50 -31.47
CA PRO A 306 10.86 -4.23 -31.06
C PRO A 306 11.15 -4.88 -29.71
N TRP A 307 10.56 -4.35 -28.63
CA TRP A 307 10.80 -4.73 -27.23
C TRP A 307 10.99 -6.25 -27.02
N LYS A 308 10.26 -7.09 -27.76
CA LYS A 308 10.37 -8.55 -27.75
C LYS A 308 11.78 -9.11 -28.02
N SER A 309 12.60 -8.47 -28.88
CA SER A 309 13.98 -8.91 -29.16
C SER A 309 15.00 -8.44 -28.13
N ILE A 310 14.75 -7.31 -27.46
CA ILE A 310 15.58 -6.79 -26.36
C ILE A 310 15.35 -7.62 -25.09
N LEU A 311 14.08 -7.92 -24.79
CA LEU A 311 13.66 -8.75 -23.65
C LEU A 311 14.28 -10.15 -23.70
N ASN A 312 14.34 -10.76 -24.88
CA ASN A 312 14.92 -12.10 -25.06
C ASN A 312 16.45 -12.16 -24.90
N LYS A 313 17.16 -11.02 -24.90
CA LYS A 313 18.63 -10.98 -24.95
C LYS A 313 19.32 -10.33 -23.76
N ASN A 314 18.63 -9.56 -22.91
CA ASN A 314 19.29 -8.75 -21.89
C ASN A 314 18.71 -8.82 -20.47
N ILE A 315 17.77 -9.72 -20.17
CA ILE A 315 17.22 -9.80 -18.82
C ILE A 315 18.12 -10.66 -17.92
N ILE A 316 18.83 -10.01 -16.99
CA ILE A 316 19.41 -10.68 -15.82
C ILE A 316 18.41 -10.51 -14.69
N VAL A 317 17.96 -11.61 -14.12
CA VAL A 317 17.09 -11.65 -12.95
C VAL A 317 17.90 -12.30 -11.83
N VAL A 318 18.24 -11.53 -10.80
CA VAL A 318 18.78 -12.10 -9.56
C VAL A 318 17.57 -12.38 -8.66
N ILE A 319 17.12 -13.63 -8.60
CA ILE A 319 16.08 -14.06 -7.66
C ILE A 319 16.78 -14.61 -6.42
N LYS A 320 16.43 -14.12 -5.23
CA LYS A 320 16.57 -14.90 -4.01
C LYS A 320 15.40 -15.88 -3.96
N THR A 321 15.66 -17.16 -4.22
CA THR A 321 14.67 -18.21 -3.97
C THR A 321 14.77 -18.58 -2.50
N ILE A 322 13.91 -18.04 -1.66
CA ILE A 322 13.76 -18.53 -0.29
C ILE A 322 12.93 -19.82 -0.37
N GLU A 323 13.59 -20.98 -0.35
CA GLU A 323 12.92 -22.21 0.11
C GLU A 323 12.73 -22.12 1.62
N ASN A 324 11.66 -21.47 2.06
CA ASN A 324 11.26 -21.53 3.46
C ASN A 324 10.32 -22.72 3.65
N LYS A 325 10.88 -23.87 4.06
CA LYS A 325 10.14 -24.80 4.91
C LYS A 325 10.02 -24.16 6.30
N ILE A 326 9.03 -23.29 6.49
CA ILE A 326 8.60 -22.94 7.85
C ILE A 326 7.62 -24.04 8.27
N LYS A 327 8.13 -25.03 9.01
CA LYS A 327 7.27 -25.82 9.89
C LYS A 327 6.88 -24.90 11.05
N TYR A 328 5.61 -24.54 11.13
CA TYR A 328 5.05 -24.04 12.38
C TYR A 328 4.98 -25.23 13.36
N SER A 329 5.80 -25.21 14.40
CA SER A 329 5.49 -25.96 15.62
C SER A 329 4.59 -25.07 16.48
N LEU A 330 3.38 -25.57 16.75
CA LEU A 330 2.45 -25.04 17.76
C LEU A 330 3.10 -24.97 19.14
#